data_AF-A0A518APV9-F1
#
_entry.id   AF-A0A518APV9-F1
#
_cell.length_a   1.000
_cell.length_b   1.000
_cell.length_c   1.000
_cell.angle_alpha   90.00
_cell.angle_beta   90.00
_cell.angle_gamma   90.00
#
_symmetry.space_group_name_H-M   'P 1'
#
loop_
_entity.id
_entity.type
_entity.pdbx_description
1 polymer ?
#
loop_
_entity_poly.entity_id
_entity_poly.type
_entity_poly.pdbx_seq_one_letter_code
_entity_poly.pdbx_strand_id
1 'polypeptide(L)'
;MISIARCLGLVTVVALLLGMPAVVGAEFGSLLDIPTFVFIGLGTLAIVLIGSEPSGWGGTCRVLFYSQAAAGESDYHLAASQFRLASRGAIACSVLYFLLEAMAILSDMSDPAKIGPIIRLCLLGPLYGLALSELLLHPMAVAIETKWKRTKAL
;
A
#
# COMPACT_ATOMS: atom_id res chain seq x y z
N MET A 1 -3.20 21.12 -3.31
CA MET A 1 -4.08 20.66 -4.40
C MET A 1 -3.47 19.43 -5.04
N ILE A 2 -4.22 18.35 -5.21
CA ILE A 2 -3.79 17.18 -5.98
C ILE A 2 -3.68 17.61 -7.44
N SER A 3 -2.51 17.44 -8.06
CA SER A 3 -2.30 17.81 -9.46
C SER A 3 -3.16 16.92 -10.37
N ILE A 4 -3.69 17.47 -11.46
CA ILE A 4 -4.55 16.75 -12.42
C ILE A 4 -3.87 15.47 -12.94
N ALA A 5 -2.53 15.49 -13.10
CA ALA A 5 -1.72 14.34 -13.49
C ALA A 5 -1.76 13.18 -12.47
N ARG A 6 -1.88 13.49 -11.17
CA ARG A 6 -2.00 12.46 -10.11
C ARG A 6 -3.39 11.84 -10.11
N CYS A 7 -4.43 12.64 -10.29
CA CYS A 7 -5.79 12.13 -10.46
C CYS A 7 -5.86 11.23 -11.70
N LEU A 8 -5.34 11.69 -12.84
CA LEU A 8 -5.36 10.91 -14.08
C LEU A 8 -4.58 9.60 -13.93
N GLY A 9 -3.36 9.65 -13.40
CA GLY A 9 -2.55 8.45 -13.18
C GLY A 9 -3.21 7.44 -12.24
N LEU A 10 -3.77 7.90 -11.12
CA LEU A 10 -4.45 7.04 -10.16
C LEU A 10 -5.73 6.44 -10.75
N VAL A 11 -6.53 7.24 -11.46
CA VAL A 11 -7.73 6.75 -12.16
C VAL A 11 -7.37 5.71 -13.21
N THR A 12 -6.33 5.93 -14.02
CA THR A 12 -5.88 4.97 -15.04
C THR A 12 -5.44 3.65 -14.40
N VAL A 13 -4.66 3.68 -13.33
CA VAL A 13 -4.19 2.44 -12.69
C VAL A 13 -5.34 1.72 -11.98
N VAL A 14 -6.25 2.44 -11.31
CA VAL A 14 -7.46 1.85 -10.72
C VAL A 14 -8.35 1.25 -11.81
N ALA A 15 -8.53 1.93 -12.94
CA ALA A 15 -9.29 1.41 -14.08
C ALA A 15 -8.65 0.18 -14.72
N LEU A 16 -7.31 0.08 -14.73
CA LEU A 16 -6.62 -1.13 -15.19
C LEU A 16 -6.77 -2.27 -14.18
N LEU A 17 -6.56 -2.02 -12.90
CA LEU A 17 -6.74 -3.02 -11.83
C LEU A 17 -8.17 -3.55 -11.74
N LEU A 18 -9.17 -2.67 -11.94
CA LEU A 18 -10.58 -3.01 -11.93
C LEU A 18 -11.17 -3.30 -13.32
N GLY A 19 -10.38 -3.16 -14.40
CA GLY A 19 -10.84 -3.43 -15.76
C GLY A 19 -10.33 -4.77 -16.26
N MET A 20 -9.08 -5.11 -15.95
CA MET A 20 -8.43 -6.34 -16.38
C MET A 20 -9.14 -7.63 -15.92
N PRO A 21 -9.70 -7.71 -14.70
CA PRO A 21 -10.43 -8.90 -14.27
C PRO A 21 -11.65 -9.18 -15.16
N ALA A 22 -12.36 -8.13 -15.60
CA ALA A 22 -13.50 -8.26 -16.51
C ALA A 22 -13.09 -8.75 -17.91
N VAL A 23 -11.90 -8.34 -18.38
CA VAL A 23 -11.35 -8.77 -19.69
C VAL A 23 -10.87 -10.22 -19.65
N VAL A 24 -10.32 -10.66 -18.51
CA VAL A 24 -9.80 -12.02 -18.30
C VAL A 24 -10.89 -13.01 -17.88
N GLY A 25 -12.12 -12.53 -17.62
CA GLY A 25 -13.24 -13.37 -17.18
C GLY A 25 -13.19 -13.76 -15.71
N ALA A 26 -12.44 -13.02 -14.89
CA ALA A 26 -12.35 -13.22 -13.45
C ALA A 26 -13.46 -12.45 -12.70
N GLU A 27 -14.08 -13.10 -11.72
CA GLU A 27 -15.12 -12.48 -10.88
C GLU A 27 -14.51 -11.48 -9.88
N PHE A 28 -15.10 -10.30 -9.68
CA PHE A 28 -14.57 -9.30 -8.74
C PHE A 28 -14.58 -9.76 -7.28
N GLY A 29 -15.60 -10.50 -6.86
CA GLY A 29 -15.69 -11.03 -5.48
C GLY A 29 -14.53 -11.99 -5.16
N SER A 30 -13.96 -12.55 -6.20
CA SER A 30 -12.84 -13.46 -6.13
C SER A 30 -11.52 -12.71 -5.81
N LEU A 31 -11.44 -11.42 -6.13
CA LEU A 31 -10.31 -10.55 -5.81
C LEU A 31 -10.41 -9.90 -4.43
N LEU A 32 -11.44 -10.19 -3.63
CA LEU A 32 -11.68 -9.59 -2.33
C LEU A 32 -11.55 -10.66 -1.24
N ASP A 33 -10.31 -10.86 -0.77
CA ASP A 33 -10.02 -11.77 0.34
C ASP A 33 -9.73 -10.97 1.63
N ILE A 34 -10.64 -11.10 2.59
CA ILE A 34 -10.57 -10.37 3.87
C ILE A 34 -9.30 -10.72 4.66
N PRO A 35 -8.94 -12.02 4.84
CA PRO A 35 -7.69 -12.40 5.51
C PRO A 35 -6.45 -11.73 4.91
N THR A 36 -6.29 -11.75 3.59
CA THR A 36 -5.16 -11.13 2.89
C THR A 36 -5.11 -9.63 3.14
N PHE A 37 -6.26 -8.95 3.04
CA PHE A 37 -6.37 -7.50 3.27
C PHE A 37 -5.99 -7.12 4.70
N VAL A 38 -6.48 -7.88 5.68
CA VAL A 38 -6.18 -7.67 7.10
C VAL A 38 -4.69 -7.90 7.36
N PHE A 39 -4.10 -8.96 6.82
CA PHE A 39 -2.70 -9.28 7.03
C PHE A 39 -1.78 -8.16 6.51
N ILE A 40 -2.00 -7.71 5.28
CA ILE A 40 -1.16 -6.66 4.67
C ILE A 40 -1.43 -5.31 5.32
N GLY A 41 -2.70 -4.95 5.55
CA GLY A 41 -3.07 -3.69 6.18
C GLY A 41 -2.53 -3.57 7.60
N LEU A 42 -2.80 -4.56 8.47
CA LEU A 42 -2.31 -4.57 9.84
C LEU A 42 -0.79 -4.75 9.90
N GLY A 43 -0.21 -5.59 9.06
CA GLY A 43 1.25 -5.77 9.01
C GLY A 43 1.96 -4.48 8.63
N THR A 44 1.45 -3.76 7.62
CA THR A 44 1.98 -2.46 7.23
C THR A 44 1.85 -1.44 8.37
N LEU A 45 0.68 -1.39 9.02
CA LEU A 45 0.44 -0.51 10.15
C LEU A 45 1.40 -0.81 11.32
N ALA A 46 1.61 -2.09 11.64
CA ALA A 46 2.53 -2.52 12.69
C ALA A 46 3.97 -2.09 12.38
N ILE A 47 4.44 -2.24 11.14
CA ILE A 47 5.77 -1.79 10.73
C ILE A 47 5.91 -0.26 10.88
N VAL A 48 4.88 0.50 10.50
CA VAL A 48 4.88 1.96 10.69
C VAL A 48 4.93 2.31 12.17
N LEU A 49 4.13 1.65 13.01
CA LEU A 49 4.11 1.87 14.45
C LEU A 49 5.47 1.57 15.11
N ILE A 50 6.15 0.51 14.66
CA ILE A 50 7.45 0.10 15.21
C ILE A 50 8.57 1.04 14.72
N GLY A 51 8.56 1.41 13.44
CA GLY A 51 9.64 2.19 12.83
C GLY A 51 9.45 3.70 12.85
N SER A 52 8.37 4.22 13.46
CA SER A 52 8.13 5.65 13.58
C SER A 52 8.06 6.11 15.03
N GLU A 53 8.65 7.26 15.33
CA GLU A 53 8.60 7.85 16.66
C GLU A 53 7.19 8.44 16.92
N PRO A 54 6.54 8.11 18.06
CA PRO A 54 5.19 8.58 18.39
C PRO A 54 5.06 10.12 18.44
N SER A 55 6.15 10.81 18.77
CA SER A 55 6.22 12.28 18.77
C SER A 55 6.04 12.89 17.38
N GLY A 56 6.39 12.17 16.31
CA GLY A 56 6.28 12.62 14.92
C GLY A 56 4.87 12.48 14.32
N TRP A 57 3.98 11.70 14.96
CA TRP A 57 2.64 11.43 14.44
C TRP A 57 1.77 12.69 14.38
N GLY A 58 1.91 13.56 15.38
CA GLY A 58 1.20 14.84 15.41
C GLY A 58 1.61 15.78 14.26
N GLY A 59 2.85 15.69 13.76
CA GLY A 59 3.31 16.41 12.57
C GLY A 59 2.73 15.82 11.29
N THR A 60 2.79 14.49 11.14
CA THR A 60 2.24 13.77 9.97
C THR A 60 0.75 14.00 9.80
N CYS A 61 -0.04 13.89 10.87
CA CYS A 61 -1.48 14.17 10.83
C CYS A 61 -1.76 15.64 10.43
N ARG A 62 -0.92 16.59 10.85
CA ARG A 62 -1.07 18.01 10.51
C ARG A 62 -0.80 18.27 9.02
N VAL A 63 0.27 17.66 8.48
CA VAL A 63 0.62 17.72 7.05
C VAL A 63 -0.46 17.07 6.18
N LEU A 64 -1.13 16.02 6.67
CA LEU A 64 -2.24 15.33 6.01
C LEU A 64 -3.56 16.12 6.06
N PHE A 65 -3.99 16.57 7.25
CA PHE A 65 -5.36 17.07 7.46
C PHE A 65 -5.50 18.60 7.51
N TYR A 66 -4.54 19.34 8.06
CA TYR A 66 -4.76 20.73 8.49
C TYR A 66 -4.27 21.81 7.51
N SER A 67 -3.85 21.39 6.32
CA SER A 67 -3.19 22.24 5.33
C SER A 67 -1.76 22.65 5.72
N GLN A 68 -0.92 22.59 4.71
CA GLN A 68 0.53 22.60 4.72
C GLN A 68 1.18 23.94 5.13
N ALA A 69 0.39 24.99 5.38
CA ALA A 69 0.89 26.30 5.77
C ALA A 69 1.35 26.39 7.25
N ALA A 70 0.89 25.47 8.12
CA ALA A 70 1.20 25.47 9.56
C ALA A 70 2.21 24.37 9.98
N ALA A 71 2.73 23.58 9.03
CA ALA A 71 3.65 22.49 9.30
C ALA A 71 5.11 22.97 9.16
N GLY A 72 5.95 22.62 10.13
CA GLY A 72 7.38 22.96 10.10
C GLY A 72 8.15 22.11 9.08
N GLU A 73 9.35 22.54 8.71
CA GLU A 73 10.22 21.80 7.78
C GLU A 73 10.46 20.35 8.22
N SER A 74 10.65 20.13 9.53
CA SER A 74 10.82 18.80 10.13
C SER A 74 9.62 17.89 9.88
N ASP A 75 8.40 18.44 9.90
CA ASP A 75 7.16 17.67 9.80
C ASP A 75 6.99 17.07 8.39
N TYR A 76 7.49 17.75 7.35
CA TYR A 76 7.45 17.24 5.98
C TYR A 76 8.36 16.03 5.78
N HIS A 77 9.58 16.10 6.32
CA HIS A 77 10.53 15.00 6.21
C HIS A 77 10.08 13.79 7.02
N LEU A 78 9.53 14.01 8.21
CA LEU A 78 8.94 12.96 9.05
C LEU A 78 7.71 12.32 8.39
N ALA A 79 6.81 13.12 7.82
CA ALA A 79 5.66 12.57 7.10
C ALA A 79 6.09 11.75 5.88
N ALA A 80 7.01 12.27 5.06
CA ALA A 80 7.51 11.57 3.88
C ALA A 80 8.24 10.27 4.25
N SER A 81 9.03 10.25 5.33
CA SER A 81 9.71 9.05 5.79
C SER A 81 8.75 7.99 6.29
N GLN A 82 7.68 8.37 7.02
CA GLN A 82 6.64 7.44 7.47
C GLN A 82 5.87 6.81 6.31
N PHE A 83 5.51 7.56 5.27
CA PHE A 83 4.88 7.00 4.07
C PHE A 83 5.81 6.09 3.27
N ARG A 84 7.12 6.39 3.21
CA ARG A 84 8.12 5.49 2.60
C ARG A 84 8.28 4.20 3.40
N LEU A 85 8.27 4.31 4.73
CA LEU A 85 8.31 3.15 5.62
C LEU A 85 7.06 2.29 5.45
N ALA A 86 5.88 2.91 5.36
CA ALA A 86 4.62 2.22 5.09
C ALA A 86 4.66 1.48 3.73
N SER A 87 5.13 2.13 2.66
CA SER A 87 5.27 1.53 1.34
C SER A 87 6.18 0.30 1.37
N ARG A 88 7.36 0.41 1.99
CA ARG A 88 8.29 -0.74 2.16
C ARG A 88 7.68 -1.84 3.02
N GLY A 89 6.97 -1.47 4.08
CA GLY A 89 6.27 -2.40 4.96
C GLY A 89 5.21 -3.20 4.22
N ALA A 90 4.41 -2.56 3.37
CA ALA A 90 3.39 -3.23 2.55
C ALA A 90 4.00 -4.30 1.63
N ILE A 91 5.11 -3.99 0.95
CA ILE A 91 5.83 -4.97 0.14
C ILE A 91 6.35 -6.12 0.99
N ALA A 92 7.00 -5.82 2.12
CA ALA A 92 7.53 -6.85 3.01
C ALA A 92 6.43 -7.81 3.51
N CYS A 93 5.32 -7.26 4.00
CA CYS A 93 4.18 -8.06 4.46
C CYS A 93 3.56 -8.89 3.33
N SER A 94 3.52 -8.38 2.10
CA SER A 94 3.00 -9.14 0.96
C SER A 94 3.87 -10.34 0.57
N VAL A 95 5.20 -10.19 0.65
CA VAL A 95 6.13 -11.30 0.43
C VAL A 95 6.00 -12.33 1.54
N LEU A 96 5.86 -11.90 2.80
CA LEU A 96 5.62 -12.82 3.92
C LEU A 96 4.30 -13.60 3.76
N TYR A 97 3.23 -12.91 3.35
CA TYR A 97 1.95 -13.55 3.08
C TYR A 97 2.07 -14.61 1.97
N PHE A 98 2.71 -14.26 0.85
CA PHE A 98 2.98 -15.20 -0.25
C PHE A 98 3.73 -16.45 0.24
N LEU A 99 4.73 -16.27 1.10
CA LEU A 99 5.49 -17.39 1.65
C LEU A 99 4.65 -18.28 2.56
N LEU A 100 3.80 -17.70 3.43
CA LEU A 100 2.92 -18.47 4.32
C LEU A 100 1.92 -19.33 3.52
N GLU A 101 1.30 -18.76 2.49
CA GLU A 101 0.38 -19.51 1.62
C GLU A 101 1.10 -20.54 0.76
N ALA A 102 2.31 -20.25 0.28
CA ALA A 102 3.14 -21.24 -0.40
C ALA A 102 3.46 -22.44 0.50
N MET A 103 3.72 -22.21 1.79
CA MET A 103 3.89 -23.29 2.77
C MET A 103 2.59 -24.08 2.99
N ALA A 104 1.44 -23.42 2.99
CA ALA A 104 0.14 -24.08 3.10
C ALA A 104 -0.11 -25.07 1.95
N ILE A 105 0.23 -24.67 0.70
CA ILE A 105 0.14 -25.56 -0.48
C ILE A 105 1.01 -26.81 -0.29
N LEU A 106 2.24 -26.64 0.19
CA LEU A 106 3.16 -27.76 0.41
C LEU A 106 2.73 -28.68 1.57
N SER A 107 1.95 -28.15 2.52
CA SER A 107 1.51 -28.91 3.70
C SER A 107 0.34 -29.87 3.44
N ASP A 108 -0.47 -29.63 2.41
CA ASP A 108 -1.61 -30.49 2.04
C ASP A 108 -1.64 -30.79 0.53
N MET A 109 -0.62 -31.52 0.05
CA MET A 109 -0.56 -31.99 -1.35
C MET A 109 -1.43 -33.24 -1.60
N SER A 110 -2.17 -33.71 -0.59
CA SER A 110 -2.94 -34.95 -0.69
C SER A 110 -4.23 -34.80 -1.51
N ASP A 111 -4.75 -33.57 -1.64
CA ASP A 111 -5.95 -33.25 -2.41
C ASP A 111 -5.70 -32.11 -3.41
N PRO A 112 -5.53 -32.40 -4.71
CA PRO A 112 -5.26 -31.40 -5.73
C PRO A 112 -6.43 -30.44 -5.98
N ALA A 113 -7.66 -30.77 -5.55
CA ALA A 113 -8.81 -29.89 -5.70
C ALA A 113 -8.67 -28.61 -4.84
N LYS A 114 -7.94 -28.67 -3.73
CA LYS A 114 -7.72 -27.54 -2.82
C LYS A 114 -6.59 -26.61 -3.25
N ILE A 115 -5.75 -27.03 -4.20
CA ILE A 115 -4.57 -26.26 -4.62
C ILE A 115 -4.97 -24.98 -5.36
N GLY A 116 -5.97 -25.05 -6.25
CA GLY A 116 -6.41 -23.91 -7.05
C GLY A 116 -6.83 -22.70 -6.19
N PRO A 117 -7.73 -22.87 -5.22
CA PRO A 117 -8.10 -21.81 -4.28
C PRO A 117 -6.93 -21.22 -3.49
N ILE A 118 -5.99 -22.05 -3.02
CA ILE A 118 -4.85 -21.58 -2.22
C ILE A 118 -3.83 -20.82 -3.08
N ILE A 119 -3.55 -21.29 -4.30
CA ILE A 119 -2.67 -20.56 -5.25
C ILE A 119 -3.23 -19.17 -5.51
N ARG A 120 -4.55 -19.05 -5.68
CA ARG A 120 -5.20 -17.77 -5.89
C ARG A 120 -5.00 -16.83 -4.70
N LEU A 121 -5.17 -17.31 -3.46
CA LEU A 121 -4.89 -16.53 -2.26
C LEU A 121 -3.43 -16.08 -2.23
N CYS A 122 -2.50 -17.00 -2.50
CA CYS A 122 -1.06 -16.74 -2.58
C CYS A 122 -0.73 -15.56 -3.51
N LEU A 123 -1.41 -15.46 -4.66
CA LEU A 123 -1.22 -14.36 -5.63
C LEU A 123 -1.91 -13.04 -5.22
N LEU A 124 -2.96 -13.06 -4.40
CA LEU A 124 -3.63 -11.85 -3.92
C LEU A 124 -2.73 -11.05 -2.98
N GLY A 125 -1.89 -11.71 -2.18
CA GLY A 125 -0.96 -11.03 -1.28
C GLY A 125 -0.04 -10.03 -1.99
N PRO A 126 0.81 -10.48 -2.93
CA PRO A 126 1.65 -9.60 -3.74
C PRO A 126 0.86 -8.54 -4.50
N LEU A 127 -0.32 -8.90 -5.04
CA LEU A 127 -1.18 -7.95 -5.75
C LEU A 127 -1.60 -6.79 -4.84
N TYR A 128 -2.07 -7.08 -3.62
CA TYR A 128 -2.47 -6.07 -2.64
C TYR A 128 -1.28 -5.28 -2.10
N GLY A 129 -0.15 -5.93 -1.85
CA GLY A 129 1.06 -5.27 -1.37
C GLY A 129 1.62 -4.26 -2.37
N LEU A 130 1.73 -4.68 -3.64
CA LEU A 130 2.19 -3.82 -4.74
C LEU A 130 1.19 -2.70 -5.00
N ALA A 131 -0.11 -3.00 -5.03
CA ALA A 131 -1.13 -1.98 -5.17
C ALA A 131 -1.04 -0.96 -4.03
N LEU A 132 -0.97 -1.39 -2.77
CA LEU A 132 -0.89 -0.46 -1.64
C LEU A 132 0.42 0.37 -1.65
N SER A 133 1.56 -0.26 -1.92
CA SER A 133 2.87 0.42 -1.95
C SER A 133 2.97 1.42 -3.10
N GLU A 134 2.81 0.95 -4.33
CA GLU A 134 3.17 1.73 -5.52
C GLU A 134 2.03 2.64 -6.00
N LEU A 135 0.77 2.26 -5.75
CA LEU A 135 -0.37 3.07 -6.18
C LEU A 135 -0.70 4.19 -5.19
N LEU A 136 -0.52 3.93 -3.89
CA LEU A 136 -0.98 4.84 -2.83
C LEU A 136 0.18 5.43 -2.03
N LEU A 137 0.94 4.59 -1.32
CA LEU A 137 1.86 5.08 -0.28
C LEU A 137 3.10 5.77 -0.85
N HIS A 138 3.74 5.18 -1.86
CA HIS A 138 4.93 5.74 -2.50
C HIS A 138 4.68 7.10 -3.19
N PRO A 139 3.66 7.26 -4.06
CA PRO A 139 3.40 8.54 -4.70
C PRO A 139 2.97 9.61 -3.69
N MET A 140 2.34 9.24 -2.56
CA MET A 140 2.04 10.16 -1.47
C MET A 140 3.31 10.69 -0.78
N ALA A 141 4.29 9.83 -0.51
CA ALA A 141 5.57 10.28 0.05
C ALA A 141 6.28 11.29 -0.86
N VAL A 142 6.39 10.98 -2.16
CA VAL A 142 6.99 11.87 -3.15
C VAL A 142 6.19 13.16 -3.31
N ALA A 143 4.86 13.10 -3.17
CA ALA A 143 4.00 14.27 -3.21
C ALA A 143 4.26 15.27 -2.09
N ILE A 144 4.50 14.78 -0.87
CA ILE A 144 4.80 15.61 0.29
C ILE A 144 6.17 16.28 0.07
N GLU A 145 7.17 15.52 -0.35
CA GLU A 145 8.53 16.03 -0.57
C GLU A 145 8.61 17.06 -1.70
N THR A 146 7.92 16.83 -2.81
CA THR A 146 7.90 17.74 -3.96
C THR A 146 7.26 19.07 -3.60
N LYS A 147 6.20 19.05 -2.78
CA LYS A 147 5.52 20.28 -2.33
C LYS A 147 6.43 21.10 -1.42
N TRP A 148 7.12 20.47 -0.47
CA TRP A 148 8.08 21.14 0.39
C TRP A 148 9.18 21.85 -0.43
N LYS A 149 9.77 21.17 -1.43
CA LYS A 149 10.78 21.76 -2.32
C LYS A 149 10.26 23.00 -3.07
N ARG A 150 8.98 23.00 -3.47
CA ARG A 150 8.35 24.17 -4.12
C ARG A 150 8.14 25.33 -3.14
N THR A 151 7.75 25.04 -1.91
CA THR A 151 7.56 26.09 -0.88
C THR A 151 8.88 26.76 -0.50
N LYS A 152 10.00 26.03 -0.47
CA LYS A 152 11.34 26.60 -0.22
C LYS A 152 11.93 27.41 -1.39
N ALA A 153 11.40 27.23 -2.60
CA ALA A 153 11.91 27.89 -3.81
C ALA A 153 11.23 29.25 -4.10
N LEU A 154 10.24 29.63 -3.30
CA LEU A 154 9.53 30.92 -3.30
C LEU A 154 9.97 31.75 -2.10
#